data_AF-K2CP82-F1
#
_entry.id   AF-K2CP82-F1
#
_cell.length_a   1.000
_cell.length_b   1.000
_cell.length_c   1.000
_cell.angle_alpha   90.00
_cell.angle_beta   90.00
_cell.angle_gamma   90.00
#
_symmetry.space_group_name_H-M   'P 1'
#
loop_
_entity.id
_entity.type
_entity.pdbx_description
1 polymer ?
#
loop_
_entity_poly.entity_id
_entity_poly.type
_entity_poly.pdbx_seq_one_letter_code
_entity_poly.pdbx_strand_id
1 'polypeptide(L)'
;MSENPESEALQVHLVWWYWFGMLLCLIFTLGVGTLVMWWTARYRYPRFIDSVGIVKRDGKRLFWKDLSSSQQIRVENQKGNRISGAIDLHFGNETVKINPYVFSEGFHVLEFIRKVSGRSL
;
A
#
# COMPACT_ATOMS: atom_id res chain seq x y z
N MET A 1 49.22 -32.16 -17.52
CA MET A 1 47.95 -31.82 -18.19
C MET A 1 47.84 -30.31 -18.07
N SER A 2 48.28 -29.58 -19.09
CA SER A 2 48.33 -28.11 -19.04
C SER A 2 46.91 -27.60 -19.29
N GLU A 3 46.30 -26.98 -18.28
CA GLU A 3 45.06 -26.23 -18.47
C GLU A 3 45.32 -25.10 -19.48
N ASN A 4 44.41 -24.93 -20.43
CA ASN A 4 44.56 -23.95 -21.50
C ASN A 4 44.11 -22.58 -20.96
N PRO A 5 45.00 -21.58 -20.85
CA PRO A 5 44.69 -20.28 -20.23
C PRO A 5 43.55 -19.53 -20.94
N GLU A 6 43.30 -19.81 -22.22
CA GLU A 6 42.15 -19.25 -22.95
C GLU A 6 40.81 -19.74 -22.41
N SER A 7 40.76 -20.98 -21.89
CA SER A 7 39.54 -21.57 -21.33
C SER A 7 39.17 -21.01 -19.96
N GLU A 8 40.17 -20.62 -19.16
CA GLU A 8 39.97 -19.99 -17.86
C GLU A 8 39.45 -18.55 -18.01
N ALA A 9 40.01 -17.78 -18.95
CA ALA A 9 39.56 -16.42 -19.21
C ALA A 9 38.09 -16.39 -19.67
N LEU A 10 37.69 -17.31 -20.55
CA LEU A 10 36.31 -17.45 -21.00
C LEU A 10 35.33 -17.76 -19.85
N GLN A 11 35.72 -18.62 -18.90
CA GLN A 11 34.89 -18.93 -17.74
C GLN A 11 34.70 -17.73 -16.82
N VAL A 12 35.76 -16.95 -16.57
CA VAL A 12 35.67 -15.74 -15.74
C VAL A 12 34.73 -14.71 -16.35
N HIS A 13 34.79 -14.49 -17.66
CA HIS A 13 33.88 -13.58 -18.36
C HIS A 13 32.42 -14.06 -18.31
N LEU A 14 32.17 -15.36 -18.47
CA LEU A 14 30.83 -15.93 -18.38
C LEU A 14 30.24 -15.82 -16.98
N VAL A 15 31.03 -16.13 -15.95
CA VAL A 15 30.62 -16.00 -14.55
C VAL A 15 30.33 -14.53 -14.21
N TRP A 16 31.18 -13.61 -14.67
CA TRP A 16 30.95 -12.17 -14.47
C TRP A 16 29.65 -11.69 -15.11
N TRP A 17 29.38 -12.07 -16.37
CA TRP A 17 28.13 -11.73 -17.06
C TRP A 17 26.90 -12.34 -16.38
N TYR A 18 27.02 -13.57 -15.88
CA TYR A 18 25.95 -14.22 -15.13
C TYR A 18 25.60 -13.44 -13.86
N TRP A 19 26.60 -13.06 -13.06
CA TRP A 19 26.39 -12.24 -11.85
C TRP A 19 25.83 -10.87 -12.17
N PHE A 20 26.34 -10.22 -13.22
CA PHE A 20 25.84 -8.93 -13.67
C PHE A 20 24.37 -9.01 -14.10
N GLY A 21 23.99 -10.05 -14.85
CA GLY A 21 22.60 -10.30 -15.23
C GLY A 21 21.69 -10.55 -14.03
N MET A 22 22.13 -11.36 -13.06
CA MET A 22 21.36 -11.58 -11.82
C MET A 22 21.17 -10.28 -11.03
N LEU A 23 22.20 -9.45 -10.92
CA LEU A 23 22.12 -8.16 -10.22
C LEU A 23 21.10 -7.22 -10.88
N LEU A 24 21.11 -7.13 -12.22
CA LEU A 24 20.12 -6.34 -12.95
C LEU A 24 18.70 -6.85 -12.74
N CYS A 25 18.48 -8.16 -12.80
CA CYS A 25 17.19 -8.76 -12.49
C CYS A 25 16.72 -8.46 -11.06
N LEU A 26 17.62 -8.51 -10.09
CA LEU A 26 17.31 -8.16 -8.70
C LEU A 26 16.92 -6.69 -8.56
N ILE A 27 17.67 -5.76 -9.18
CA ILE A 27 17.34 -4.33 -9.16
C ILE A 27 16.00 -4.07 -9.86
N PHE A 28 15.74 -4.73 -10.98
CA PHE A 28 14.49 -4.57 -11.72
C PHE A 28 13.30 -5.09 -10.90
N THR A 29 13.41 -6.27 -10.30
CA THR A 29 12.34 -6.83 -9.47
C THR A 29 12.08 -5.99 -8.22
N LEU A 30 13.13 -5.53 -7.52
CA LEU A 30 12.98 -4.65 -6.36
C LEU A 30 12.45 -3.26 -6.75
N GLY A 31 12.95 -2.69 -7.85
CA GLY A 31 12.54 -1.38 -8.35
C GLY A 31 11.08 -1.37 -8.82
N VAL A 32 10.69 -2.33 -9.65
CA VAL A 32 9.30 -2.45 -10.13
C VAL A 32 8.35 -2.76 -8.97
N GLY A 33 8.73 -3.68 -8.07
CA GLY A 33 7.92 -4.04 -6.91
C GLY A 33 7.65 -2.85 -5.99
N THR A 34 8.68 -2.08 -5.67
CA THR A 34 8.56 -0.86 -4.85
C THR A 34 7.74 0.22 -5.55
N LEU A 35 7.90 0.39 -6.87
CA LEU A 35 7.13 1.35 -7.65
C LEU A 35 5.63 1.00 -7.67
N VAL A 36 5.29 -0.28 -7.86
CA VAL A 36 3.90 -0.77 -7.82
C VAL A 36 3.28 -0.62 -6.44
N MET A 37 4.03 -0.94 -5.37
CA MET A 37 3.58 -0.71 -4.00
C MET A 37 3.32 0.78 -3.73
N TRP A 38 4.23 1.66 -4.14
CA TRP A 38 4.06 3.11 -3.98
C TRP A 38 2.87 3.64 -4.77
N TRP A 39 2.71 3.20 -6.02
CA TRP A 39 1.57 3.55 -6.87
C TRP A 39 0.26 3.12 -6.19
N THR A 40 0.12 1.85 -5.83
CA THR A 40 -1.10 1.34 -5.19
C THR A 40 -1.41 2.01 -3.85
N ALA A 41 -0.39 2.33 -3.06
CA ALA A 41 -0.55 3.13 -1.83
C ALA A 41 -1.11 4.51 -2.15
N ARG A 42 -0.57 5.21 -3.17
CA ARG A 42 -0.98 6.57 -3.53
C ARG A 42 -2.45 6.68 -3.93
N TYR A 43 -3.03 5.67 -4.61
CA TYR A 43 -4.43 5.71 -5.04
C TYR A 43 -5.43 5.26 -3.97
N ARG A 44 -4.97 4.51 -2.96
CA ARG A 44 -5.87 3.97 -1.92
C ARG A 44 -6.17 4.95 -0.80
N TYR A 45 -5.32 5.96 -0.59
CA TYR A 45 -5.51 6.94 0.48
C TYR A 45 -6.27 8.19 0.00
N PRO A 46 -7.21 8.70 0.81
CA PRO A 46 -7.91 9.93 0.51
C PRO A 46 -6.96 11.14 0.54
N ARG A 47 -7.26 12.17 -0.24
CA ARG A 47 -6.55 13.46 -0.21
C ARG A 47 -7.03 14.31 0.96
N PHE A 48 -8.34 14.40 1.14
CA PHE A 48 -8.96 15.02 2.30
C PHE A 48 -10.36 14.44 2.55
N ILE A 49 -10.84 14.63 3.77
CA ILE A 49 -12.13 14.15 4.25
C ILE A 49 -12.88 15.39 4.76
N ASP A 50 -14.12 15.58 4.31
CA ASP A 50 -14.97 16.70 4.70
C ASP A 50 -16.36 16.22 5.18
N SER A 51 -17.22 17.16 5.57
CA SER A 51 -18.58 16.86 6.06
C SER A 51 -19.52 16.33 4.97
N VAL A 52 -19.17 16.49 3.70
CA VAL A 52 -19.99 16.12 2.54
C VAL A 52 -19.56 14.76 1.97
N GLY A 53 -18.28 14.43 2.06
CA GLY A 53 -17.70 13.21 1.55
C GLY A 53 -16.19 13.08 1.73
N ILE A 54 -15.61 12.25 0.87
CA ILE A 54 -14.17 12.00 0.77
C ILE A 54 -13.72 12.40 -0.62
N VAL A 55 -12.62 13.14 -0.71
CA VAL A 55 -11.97 13.42 -2.00
C VAL A 55 -10.71 12.60 -2.11
N LYS A 56 -10.64 11.79 -3.16
CA LYS A 56 -9.48 10.96 -3.51
C LYS A 56 -8.36 11.82 -4.10
N ARG A 57 -7.16 11.24 -4.18
CA ARG A 57 -6.01 11.91 -4.83
C ARG A 57 -6.15 12.09 -6.34
N ASP A 58 -7.00 11.30 -6.99
CA ASP A 58 -7.38 11.46 -8.41
C ASP A 58 -8.39 12.61 -8.63
N GLY A 59 -8.86 13.27 -7.56
CA GLY A 59 -9.84 14.36 -7.63
C GLY A 59 -11.29 13.88 -7.60
N LYS A 60 -11.54 12.57 -7.63
CA LYS A 60 -12.89 12.02 -7.52
C LYS A 60 -13.44 12.24 -6.11
N ARG A 61 -14.65 12.77 -6.04
CA ARG A 61 -15.40 12.95 -4.79
C ARG A 61 -16.38 11.81 -4.60
N LEU A 62 -16.34 11.22 -3.40
CA LEU A 62 -17.25 10.19 -2.93
C LEU A 62 -18.09 10.77 -1.81
N PHE A 63 -19.41 10.80 -1.99
CA PHE A 63 -20.30 11.41 -1.02
C PHE A 63 -20.70 10.42 0.06
N TRP A 64 -20.86 10.90 1.30
CA TRP A 64 -21.30 10.03 2.41
C TRP A 64 -22.66 9.38 2.16
N LYS A 65 -23.55 10.04 1.42
CA LYS A 65 -24.86 9.48 1.01
C LYS A 65 -24.74 8.22 0.15
N ASP A 66 -23.62 8.06 -0.57
CA ASP A 66 -23.37 6.91 -1.46
C ASP A 66 -22.62 5.78 -0.72
N LEU A 67 -22.38 5.94 0.59
CA LEU A 67 -21.69 4.95 1.41
C LEU A 67 -22.57 3.70 1.57
N SER A 68 -22.14 2.62 0.93
CA SER A 68 -22.85 1.35 0.94
C SER A 68 -22.52 0.54 2.19
N SER A 69 -21.24 0.43 2.54
CA SER A 69 -20.79 -0.28 3.74
C SER A 69 -19.50 0.32 4.31
N SER A 70 -19.29 0.06 5.60
CA SER A 70 -18.07 0.42 6.32
C SER A 70 -17.61 -0.79 7.10
N GLN A 71 -16.41 -1.27 6.84
CA GLN A 71 -15.80 -2.38 7.56
C GLN A 71 -14.62 -1.87 8.36
N GLN A 72 -14.70 -1.97 9.69
CA GLN A 72 -13.53 -1.74 10.53
C GLN A 72 -12.68 -3.01 10.53
N ILE A 73 -11.47 -2.92 10.00
CA ILE A 73 -10.47 -3.97 10.12
C ILE A 73 -9.91 -3.89 11.53
N ARG A 74 -10.36 -4.78 12.40
CA ARG A 74 -9.83 -4.94 13.76
C ARG A 74 -8.60 -5.83 13.68
N VAL A 75 -7.43 -5.24 13.94
CA VAL A 75 -6.20 -5.99 14.15
C VAL A 75 -5.95 -6.06 15.66
N GLU A 76 -6.17 -7.24 16.23
CA GLU A 76 -5.79 -7.56 17.61
C GLU A 76 -4.36 -8.10 17.63
N ASN A 77 -3.56 -7.64 18.59
CA ASN A 77 -2.29 -8.28 18.88
C ASN A 77 -2.54 -9.65 19.51
N GLN A 78 -1.56 -10.56 19.44
CA GLN A 78 -1.53 -11.82 20.20
C GLN A 78 -1.68 -11.62 21.73
N LYS A 79 -1.50 -10.39 22.22
CA LYS A 79 -1.73 -9.98 23.62
C LYS A 79 -3.16 -9.46 23.91
N GLY A 80 -4.10 -9.56 22.97
CA GLY A 80 -5.46 -9.02 23.10
C GLY A 80 -5.55 -7.49 23.02
N ASN A 81 -4.42 -6.80 22.85
CA ASN A 81 -4.38 -5.36 22.71
C ASN A 81 -4.82 -4.96 21.30
N ARG A 82 -5.75 -4.00 21.22
CA ARG A 82 -6.27 -3.44 19.96
C ARG A 82 -5.17 -2.59 19.30
N ILE A 83 -4.55 -3.10 18.24
CA ILE A 83 -3.39 -2.47 17.59
C ILE A 83 -3.73 -1.71 16.32
N SER A 84 -4.85 -1.98 15.65
CA SER A 84 -5.21 -1.17 14.49
C SER A 84 -6.68 -1.25 14.16
N GLY A 85 -7.25 -0.10 13.79
CA GLY A 85 -8.61 0.05 13.34
C GLY A 85 -8.64 0.78 12.00
N ALA A 86 -7.91 0.27 11.01
CA ALA A 86 -8.08 0.76 9.64
C ALA A 86 -9.56 0.57 9.25
N ILE A 87 -10.14 1.57 8.62
CA ILE A 87 -11.54 1.50 8.16
C ILE A 87 -11.52 1.41 6.64
N ASP A 88 -12.13 0.36 6.13
CA ASP A 88 -12.45 0.24 4.71
C ASP A 88 -13.88 0.79 4.53
N LEU A 89 -14.00 1.86 3.76
CA LEU A 89 -15.27 2.49 3.38
C LEU A 89 -15.60 2.12 1.94
N HIS A 90 -16.78 1.55 1.72
CA HIS A 90 -17.25 1.11 0.41
C HIS A 90 -18.35 2.04 -0.12
N PHE A 91 -18.11 2.61 -1.29
CA PHE A 91 -19.02 3.47 -2.05
C PHE A 91 -19.35 2.79 -3.37
N GLY A 92 -20.36 1.93 -3.39
CA GLY A 92 -20.64 1.05 -4.53
C GLY A 92 -19.44 0.15 -4.86
N ASN A 93 -18.86 0.33 -6.05
CA ASN A 93 -17.69 -0.43 -6.52
C ASN A 93 -16.35 0.13 -6.04
N GLU A 94 -16.34 1.21 -5.25
CA GLU A 94 -15.11 1.84 -4.81
C GLU A 94 -14.85 1.64 -3.33
N THR A 95 -13.62 1.24 -2.99
CA THR A 95 -13.18 1.10 -1.59
C THR A 95 -12.14 2.14 -1.27
N VAL A 96 -12.34 2.89 -0.19
CA VAL A 96 -11.37 3.83 0.38
C VAL A 96 -10.88 3.28 1.70
N LYS A 97 -9.56 3.11 1.82
CA LYS A 97 -8.94 2.67 3.07
C LYS A 97 -8.48 3.88 3.86
N ILE A 98 -9.00 4.03 5.07
CA ILE A 98 -8.60 5.06 6.00
C ILE A 98 -7.76 4.42 7.08
N ASN A 99 -6.47 4.70 7.05
CA ASN A 99 -5.55 4.32 8.11
C ASN A 99 -5.36 5.51 9.06
N PRO A 100 -5.85 5.44 10.32
CA PRO A 100 -5.73 6.53 11.28
C PRO A 100 -4.28 6.91 11.58
N TYR A 101 -3.32 5.98 11.44
CA TYR A 101 -1.89 6.25 11.66
C TYR A 101 -1.26 7.22 10.66
N VAL A 102 -1.92 7.46 9.53
CA VAL A 102 -1.43 8.42 8.50
C VAL A 102 -1.76 9.87 8.91
N PHE A 103 -2.66 10.05 9.88
CA PHE A 103 -3.08 11.37 10.37
C PHE A 103 -2.46 11.64 11.74
N SER A 104 -2.02 12.88 11.97
CA SER A 104 -1.52 13.33 13.29
C SER A 104 -2.55 13.13 14.40
N GLU A 105 -3.83 13.23 14.05
CA GLU A 105 -4.98 13.08 14.94
C GLU A 105 -5.88 11.91 14.51
N GLY A 106 -5.27 10.74 14.28
CA GLY A 106 -5.98 9.55 13.79
C GLY A 106 -7.25 9.19 14.55
N PHE A 107 -7.28 9.40 15.87
CA PHE A 107 -8.46 9.15 16.70
C PHE A 107 -9.64 10.09 16.37
N HIS A 108 -9.37 11.38 16.18
CA HIS A 108 -10.38 12.37 15.81
C HIS A 108 -10.98 12.08 14.43
N VAL A 109 -10.15 11.58 13.49
CA VAL A 109 -10.62 11.16 12.17
C VAL A 109 -11.60 9.99 12.26
N LEU A 110 -11.31 8.99 13.09
CA LEU A 110 -12.22 7.85 13.30
C LEU A 110 -13.55 8.29 13.93
N GLU A 111 -13.50 9.17 14.93
CA GLU A 111 -14.70 9.69 15.58
C GLU A 111 -15.53 10.55 14.62
N PHE A 112 -14.87 11.38 13.81
CA PHE A 112 -15.53 12.16 12.76
C PHE A 112 -16.24 11.27 11.74
N ILE A 113 -15.56 10.25 11.22
CA ILE A 113 -16.16 9.30 10.27
C ILE A 113 -17.34 8.56 10.91
N ARG A 114 -17.24 8.18 12.19
CA ARG A 114 -18.35 7.57 12.93
C ARG A 114 -19.56 8.50 13.03
N LYS A 115 -19.35 9.78 13.32
CA LYS A 115 -20.42 10.80 13.40
C LYS A 115 -21.07 11.04 12.05
N VAL A 116 -20.29 11.16 10.98
CA VAL A 116 -20.80 11.53 9.65
C VAL A 116 -21.39 10.34 8.89
N SER A 117 -20.86 9.14 9.07
CA SER A 117 -21.42 7.92 8.45
C SER A 117 -22.69 7.41 9.13
N GLY A 118 -22.97 7.86 10.37
CA GLY A 118 -24.11 7.40 11.17
C GLY A 118 -24.06 5.92 11.57
N ARG A 119 -22.93 5.23 11.33
CA ARG A 119 -22.75 3.80 11.62
C ARG A 119 -21.85 3.62 12.84
N SER A 120 -22.21 2.69 13.72
CA SER A 120 -21.34 2.26 14.81
C SER A 120 -20.19 1.43 14.24
N LEU A 121 -19.01 2.04 14.12
CA LEU A 121 -17.73 1.38 13.79
C LEU A 121 -17.18 0.60 14.99
#